data_AF-A0A6C0I1M1-F1
#
_entry.id   AF-A0A6C0I1M1-F1
#
_cell.length_a   1.000
_cell.length_b   1.000
_cell.length_c   1.000
_cell.angle_alpha   90.00
_cell.angle_beta   90.00
_cell.angle_gamma   90.00
#
_symmetry.space_group_name_H-M   'P 1'
#
loop_
_entity.id
_entity.type
_entity.pdbx_description
1 polymer ?
#
loop_
_entity_poly.entity_id
_entity_poly.type
_entity_poly.pdbx_seq_one_letter_code
_entity_poly.pdbx_strand_id
1 'polypeptide(L)'
;MEIVATKATTTKGEAAATQSREILTKKQLGLFQREMNEALSNKRADDMRRMVYGNSALISTTREKGIITMTLRFAIQERDDALIASLLGRLSMKRDFFELMVYKGDPVYSAQLFEMHIDVAVLEPKDIRFMIENGLTHLLRYLDGKFLHDAAGGTKSEFDKSSTLRRYSLQNCGHYIEKIMKVVERNVMKAISEDENKKKKSHLPHDVLKKLQKTFAVYDVIVDGGSVLHSRNGAPNPNDLRKMIELLKMRGHSPLVVIHTSHTNVKLNPTYAPEVNNILQGIAFITTPSGLKLNDDLFILLAYLIRTDHALACGIVTRDTYTDHMDTFKNPQKNVSDDFGKYLANDLISFTNDAFGCMHVPPTQTKPFSNCIQIVEPYAYIPLLPTTSSSSSISSFEFSQILL
;
A
#
# COMPACT_ATOMS: atom_id res chain seq x y z
N MET A 1 -48.15 57.62 39.98
CA MET A 1 -49.04 57.59 38.82
C MET A 1 -48.56 56.44 37.96
N GLU A 2 -48.90 55.17 38.19
CA GLU A 2 -50.22 54.56 38.39
C GLU A 2 -51.31 55.02 37.42
N ILE A 3 -51.94 54.00 36.82
CA ILE A 3 -53.23 53.88 36.10
C ILE A 3 -53.03 53.45 34.63
N VAL A 4 -53.66 52.42 34.06
CA VAL A 4 -54.54 51.31 34.51
C VAL A 4 -54.54 50.28 33.36
N ALA A 5 -54.75 49.00 33.70
CA ALA A 5 -54.98 47.90 32.78
C ALA A 5 -56.28 48.00 31.96
N THR A 6 -56.30 47.41 30.76
CA THR A 6 -57.55 46.88 30.17
C THR A 6 -57.30 45.57 29.45
N LYS A 7 -58.04 44.54 29.92
CA LYS A 7 -58.21 43.21 29.31
C LYS A 7 -59.15 43.31 28.11
N ALA A 8 -58.96 42.35 27.19
CA ALA A 8 -59.93 41.69 26.27
C ALA A 8 -59.30 41.61 24.87
N THR A 9 -59.33 40.52 24.09
CA THR A 9 -60.05 39.26 24.17
C THR A 9 -59.34 38.27 23.26
N THR A 10 -59.24 37.02 23.71
CA THR A 10 -58.87 35.84 22.93
C THR A 10 -59.77 35.69 21.71
N THR A 11 -59.18 35.60 20.51
CA THR A 11 -59.76 34.86 19.39
C THR A 11 -58.73 33.88 18.85
N LYS A 12 -59.20 32.63 18.75
CA LYS A 12 -58.48 31.45 18.33
C LYS A 12 -58.12 31.52 16.85
N GLY A 13 -56.90 31.10 16.56
CA GLY A 13 -56.69 30.01 15.61
C GLY A 13 -56.45 30.41 14.16
N GLU A 14 -55.19 30.57 13.82
CA GLU A 14 -54.66 30.04 12.55
C GLU A 14 -53.44 29.19 12.89
N ALA A 15 -53.65 27.87 12.87
CA ALA A 15 -52.60 26.88 13.01
C ALA A 15 -51.78 26.87 11.72
N ALA A 16 -50.63 27.54 11.73
CA ALA A 16 -49.57 27.24 10.79
C ALA A 16 -49.11 25.79 11.03
N ALA A 17 -49.38 24.93 10.06
CA ALA A 17 -48.93 23.54 10.06
C ALA A 17 -47.40 23.49 10.00
N THR A 18 -46.77 23.46 11.18
CA THR A 18 -45.37 23.07 11.32
C THR A 18 -45.28 21.60 10.95
N GLN A 19 -44.92 21.29 9.71
CA GLN A 19 -44.50 19.93 9.33
C GLN A 19 -43.26 19.58 10.16
N SER A 20 -43.50 18.82 11.22
CA SER A 20 -42.47 18.18 12.02
C SER A 20 -41.54 17.39 11.09
N ARG A 21 -40.28 17.82 10.99
CA ARG A 21 -39.21 17.05 10.34
C ARG A 21 -39.06 15.74 11.11
N GLU A 22 -39.71 14.68 10.64
CA GLU A 22 -39.54 13.35 11.19
C GLU A 22 -38.14 12.86 10.81
N ILE A 23 -37.21 12.92 11.75
CA ILE A 23 -35.87 12.37 11.58
C ILE A 23 -35.99 10.86 11.70
N LEU A 24 -35.88 10.15 10.57
CA LEU A 24 -35.89 8.70 10.56
C LEU A 24 -34.80 8.15 11.47
N THR A 25 -35.15 7.17 12.29
CA THR A 25 -34.18 6.42 13.09
C THR A 25 -33.24 5.61 12.18
N LYS A 26 -32.06 5.25 12.69
CA LYS A 26 -31.08 4.42 11.96
C LYS A 26 -31.70 3.11 11.42
N LYS A 27 -32.62 2.50 12.18
CA LYS A 27 -33.33 1.28 11.77
C LYS A 27 -34.26 1.55 10.59
N GLN A 28 -34.98 2.67 10.60
CA GLN A 28 -35.87 3.07 9.50
C GLN A 28 -35.07 3.44 8.24
N LEU A 29 -33.94 4.13 8.38
CA LEU A 29 -33.03 4.40 7.26
C LEU A 29 -32.50 3.11 6.61
N GLY A 30 -32.15 2.11 7.43
CA GLY A 30 -31.72 0.81 6.94
C GLY A 30 -32.83 0.05 6.19
N LEU A 31 -34.07 0.13 6.65
CA LEU A 31 -35.22 -0.46 5.95
C LEU A 31 -35.49 0.25 4.62
N PHE A 32 -35.50 1.58 4.63
CA PHE A 32 -35.68 2.39 3.42
C PHE A 32 -34.60 2.10 2.36
N GLN A 33 -33.33 2.05 2.76
CA GLN A 33 -32.24 1.67 1.86
C GLN A 33 -32.45 0.28 1.24
N ARG A 34 -32.92 -0.68 2.02
CA ARG A 34 -33.19 -2.04 1.53
C ARG A 34 -34.31 -2.06 0.49
N GLU A 35 -35.40 -1.32 0.75
CA GLU A 35 -36.53 -1.17 -0.18
C GLU A 35 -36.09 -0.52 -1.49
N MET A 36 -35.26 0.53 -1.44
CA MET A 36 -34.67 1.13 -2.64
C MET A 36 -33.83 0.13 -3.42
N ASN A 37 -32.96 -0.62 -2.76
CA ASN A 37 -32.11 -1.61 -3.42
C ASN A 37 -32.94 -2.72 -4.10
N GLU A 38 -34.00 -3.19 -3.43
CA GLU A 38 -34.91 -4.18 -3.99
C GLU A 38 -35.69 -3.64 -5.20
N ALA A 39 -36.21 -2.41 -5.12
CA ALA A 39 -36.90 -1.78 -6.24
C ALA A 39 -35.98 -1.57 -7.44
N LEU A 40 -34.75 -1.09 -7.21
CA LEU A 40 -33.75 -0.90 -8.25
C LEU A 40 -33.33 -2.24 -8.91
N SER A 41 -33.08 -3.27 -8.09
CA SER A 41 -32.66 -4.59 -8.58
C SER A 41 -33.76 -5.28 -9.39
N ASN A 42 -35.03 -5.08 -9.01
CA ASN A 42 -36.19 -5.64 -9.70
C ASN A 42 -36.74 -4.72 -10.81
N LYS A 43 -35.99 -3.66 -11.18
CA LYS A 43 -36.38 -2.69 -12.23
C LYS A 43 -37.76 -2.05 -12.00
N ARG A 44 -38.19 -1.86 -10.75
CA ARG A 44 -39.44 -1.21 -10.37
C ARG A 44 -39.27 0.32 -10.37
N ALA A 45 -39.18 0.91 -11.57
CA ALA A 45 -38.87 2.34 -11.74
C ALA A 45 -39.90 3.26 -11.08
N ASP A 46 -41.20 2.93 -11.13
CA ASP A 46 -42.26 3.75 -10.51
C ASP A 46 -42.19 3.75 -8.98
N ASP A 47 -41.80 2.62 -8.38
CA ASP A 47 -41.58 2.51 -6.94
C ASP A 47 -40.38 3.37 -6.52
N MET A 48 -39.28 3.29 -7.30
CA MET A 48 -38.12 4.15 -7.09
C MET A 48 -38.46 5.64 -7.23
N ARG A 49 -39.24 6.01 -8.25
CA ARG A 49 -39.70 7.38 -8.46
C ARG A 49 -40.50 7.88 -7.26
N ARG A 50 -41.46 7.08 -6.77
CA ARG A 50 -42.24 7.41 -5.58
C ARG A 50 -41.37 7.55 -4.34
N MET A 51 -40.40 6.65 -4.14
CA MET A 51 -39.49 6.72 -2.99
C MET A 51 -38.57 7.96 -3.04
N VAL A 52 -37.97 8.27 -4.19
CA VAL A 52 -37.02 9.37 -4.33
C VAL A 52 -37.72 10.72 -4.23
N TYR A 53 -38.74 10.97 -5.06
CA TYR A 53 -39.40 12.29 -5.09
C TYR A 53 -40.40 12.46 -3.95
N GLY A 54 -41.05 11.39 -3.50
CA GLY A 54 -41.91 11.40 -2.32
C GLY A 54 -41.15 11.62 -1.01
N ASN A 55 -39.83 11.39 -0.98
CA ASN A 55 -38.97 11.64 0.17
C ASN A 55 -37.85 12.67 -0.13
N SER A 56 -38.11 13.66 -0.97
CA SER A 56 -37.10 14.64 -1.44
C SER A 56 -36.34 15.37 -0.31
N ALA A 57 -37.01 15.67 0.81
CA ALA A 57 -36.38 16.26 1.99
C ALA A 57 -35.34 15.33 2.65
N LEU A 58 -35.63 14.02 2.72
CA LEU A 58 -34.68 13.02 3.19
C LEU A 58 -33.53 12.86 2.20
N ILE A 59 -33.84 12.72 0.90
CA ILE A 59 -32.85 12.52 -0.16
C ILE A 59 -31.88 13.70 -0.25
N SER A 60 -32.33 14.93 -0.06
CA SER A 60 -31.48 16.13 -0.10
C SER A 60 -30.56 16.30 1.12
N THR A 61 -30.94 15.75 2.28
CA THR A 61 -30.22 15.97 3.55
C THR A 61 -29.46 14.75 4.08
N THR A 62 -29.77 13.55 3.58
CA THR A 62 -29.14 12.32 4.05
C THR A 62 -27.63 12.29 3.79
N ARG A 63 -26.92 11.69 4.75
CA ARG A 63 -25.50 11.32 4.66
C ARG A 63 -25.30 9.81 4.53
N GLU A 64 -26.39 9.04 4.47
CA GLU A 64 -26.35 7.59 4.33
C GLU A 64 -25.89 7.22 2.92
N LYS A 65 -24.65 6.73 2.82
CA LYS A 65 -23.99 6.43 1.53
C LYS A 65 -24.82 5.46 0.67
N GLY A 66 -25.47 4.48 1.29
CA GLY A 66 -26.30 3.52 0.57
C GLY A 66 -27.51 4.16 -0.13
N ILE A 67 -28.21 5.06 0.55
CA ILE A 67 -29.35 5.81 -0.04
C ILE A 67 -28.85 6.71 -1.17
N ILE A 68 -27.72 7.40 -0.97
CA ILE A 68 -27.11 8.27 -1.98
C ILE A 68 -26.77 7.46 -3.24
N THR A 69 -26.10 6.30 -3.12
CA THR A 69 -25.80 5.45 -4.29
C THR A 69 -27.05 4.97 -5.01
N MET A 70 -28.06 4.50 -4.28
CA MET A 70 -29.29 4.00 -4.93
C MET A 70 -30.01 5.12 -5.67
N THR A 71 -30.01 6.34 -5.10
CA THR A 71 -30.56 7.53 -5.76
C THR A 71 -29.76 7.89 -7.01
N LEU A 72 -28.42 7.88 -6.94
CA LEU A 72 -27.56 8.17 -8.09
C LEU A 72 -27.80 7.18 -9.23
N ARG A 73 -27.86 5.87 -8.93
CA ARG A 73 -28.11 4.84 -9.94
C ARG A 73 -29.47 4.99 -10.62
N PHE A 74 -30.50 5.30 -9.84
CA PHE A 74 -31.82 5.62 -10.39
C PHE A 74 -31.77 6.87 -11.27
N ALA A 75 -31.12 7.94 -10.82
CA ALA A 75 -30.98 9.17 -11.60
C ALA A 75 -30.25 8.93 -12.93
N ILE A 76 -29.22 8.08 -12.93
CA ILE A 76 -28.51 7.65 -14.15
C ILE A 76 -29.45 6.86 -15.09
N GLN A 77 -30.25 5.93 -14.55
CA GLN A 77 -31.23 5.16 -15.35
C GLN A 77 -32.28 6.07 -16.01
N GLU A 78 -32.77 7.06 -15.27
CA GLU A 78 -33.77 8.03 -15.74
C GLU A 78 -33.17 9.20 -16.53
N ARG A 79 -31.83 9.30 -16.60
CA ARG A 79 -31.10 10.45 -17.16
C ARG A 79 -31.47 11.79 -16.52
N ASP A 80 -31.72 11.81 -15.21
CA ASP A 80 -32.05 13.02 -14.44
C ASP A 80 -30.77 13.75 -13.98
N ASP A 81 -30.26 14.61 -14.86
CA ASP A 81 -29.05 15.41 -14.59
C ASP A 81 -29.19 16.38 -13.42
N ALA A 82 -30.40 16.87 -13.13
CA ALA A 82 -30.64 17.79 -12.03
C ALA A 82 -30.52 17.05 -10.68
N LEU A 83 -31.07 15.84 -10.60
CA LEU A 83 -30.91 14.99 -9.43
C LEU A 83 -29.45 14.57 -9.25
N ILE A 84 -28.73 14.21 -10.33
CA ILE A 84 -27.29 13.91 -10.28
C ILE A 84 -26.49 15.09 -9.71
N ALA A 85 -26.73 16.30 -10.22
CA ALA A 85 -26.04 17.51 -9.75
C ALA A 85 -26.28 17.76 -8.25
N SER A 86 -27.50 17.51 -7.76
CA SER A 86 -27.85 17.66 -6.33
C SER A 86 -27.16 16.64 -5.40
N LEU A 87 -26.62 15.55 -5.95
CA LEU A 87 -25.95 14.48 -5.21
C LEU A 87 -24.42 14.67 -5.19
N LEU A 88 -23.84 15.37 -6.17
CA LEU A 88 -22.40 15.40 -6.43
C LEU A 88 -21.56 15.75 -5.18
N GLY A 89 -21.95 16.81 -4.46
CA GLY A 89 -21.24 17.25 -3.24
C GLY A 89 -21.34 16.29 -2.04
N ARG A 90 -22.10 15.20 -2.17
CA ARG A 90 -22.31 14.18 -1.12
C ARG A 90 -21.81 12.80 -1.53
N LEU A 91 -21.34 12.63 -2.76
CA LEU A 91 -20.70 11.39 -3.20
C LEU A 91 -19.39 11.18 -2.43
N SER A 92 -19.17 9.94 -2.01
CA SER A 92 -17.96 9.58 -1.25
C SER A 92 -17.44 8.17 -1.56
N MET A 93 -18.13 7.43 -2.43
CA MET A 93 -17.71 6.09 -2.81
C MET A 93 -17.16 6.11 -4.22
N LYS A 94 -15.94 5.59 -4.37
CA LYS A 94 -15.22 5.44 -5.64
C LYS A 94 -16.09 4.88 -6.77
N ARG A 95 -16.87 3.83 -6.48
CA ARG A 95 -17.76 3.18 -7.47
C ARG A 95 -18.80 4.15 -8.04
N ASP A 96 -19.32 5.06 -7.22
CA ASP A 96 -20.37 6.01 -7.60
C ASP A 96 -19.79 7.04 -8.58
N PHE A 97 -18.54 7.47 -8.36
CA PHE A 97 -17.82 8.33 -9.30
C PHE A 97 -17.51 7.60 -10.62
N PHE A 98 -17.10 6.33 -10.58
CA PHE A 98 -16.90 5.55 -11.80
C PHE A 98 -18.19 5.38 -12.61
N GLU A 99 -19.31 5.06 -11.96
CA GLU A 99 -20.62 4.98 -12.62
C GLU A 99 -21.00 6.32 -13.28
N LEU A 100 -20.68 7.45 -12.63
CA LEU A 100 -20.93 8.78 -13.17
C LEU A 100 -20.06 9.12 -14.38
N MET A 101 -18.77 8.72 -14.38
CA MET A 101 -17.87 8.88 -15.52
C MET A 101 -18.38 8.11 -16.74
N VAL A 102 -18.79 6.85 -16.53
CA VAL A 102 -19.37 6.02 -17.60
C VAL A 102 -20.66 6.63 -18.14
N TYR A 103 -21.54 7.12 -17.26
CA TYR A 103 -22.78 7.77 -17.67
C TYR A 103 -22.54 9.02 -18.53
N LYS A 104 -21.60 9.89 -18.12
CA LYS A 104 -21.32 11.12 -18.85
C LYS A 104 -20.61 10.89 -20.17
N GLY A 105 -19.74 9.88 -20.25
CA GLY A 105 -19.03 9.52 -21.48
C GLY A 105 -18.09 10.60 -22.03
N ASP A 106 -17.80 11.64 -21.24
CA ASP A 106 -16.89 12.73 -21.59
C ASP A 106 -15.52 12.47 -20.95
N PRO A 107 -14.44 12.28 -21.75
CA PRO A 107 -13.10 12.07 -21.24
C PRO A 107 -12.58 13.23 -20.38
N VAL A 108 -12.92 14.47 -20.70
CA VAL A 108 -12.43 15.65 -19.97
C VAL A 108 -13.06 15.71 -18.59
N TYR A 109 -14.38 15.54 -18.53
CA TYR A 109 -15.11 15.46 -17.28
C TYR A 109 -14.67 14.26 -16.42
N SER A 110 -14.43 13.11 -17.06
CA SER A 110 -14.00 11.90 -16.37
C SER A 110 -12.62 12.06 -15.73
N ALA A 111 -11.68 12.67 -16.46
CA ALA A 111 -10.36 13.01 -15.94
C ALA A 111 -10.44 13.93 -14.71
N GLN A 112 -11.24 15.00 -14.78
CA GLN A 112 -11.43 15.92 -13.66
C GLN A 112 -12.02 15.24 -12.42
N LEU A 113 -13.07 14.44 -12.59
CA LEU A 113 -13.65 13.67 -11.48
C LEU A 113 -12.63 12.68 -10.89
N PHE A 114 -11.81 12.06 -11.75
CA PHE A 114 -10.84 11.06 -11.34
C PHE A 114 -9.78 11.69 -10.45
N GLU A 115 -9.15 12.77 -10.93
CA GLU A 115 -8.13 13.51 -10.17
C GLU A 115 -8.66 14.07 -8.84
N MET A 116 -9.89 14.59 -8.83
CA MET A 116 -10.47 15.24 -7.65
C MET A 116 -10.95 14.26 -6.56
N HIS A 117 -11.46 13.10 -6.95
CA HIS A 117 -12.23 12.25 -6.04
C HIS A 117 -11.72 10.82 -5.91
N ILE A 118 -10.82 10.38 -6.78
CA ILE A 118 -10.29 9.02 -6.74
C ILE A 118 -8.90 9.05 -6.13
N ASP A 119 -8.80 8.54 -4.91
CA ASP A 119 -7.50 8.19 -4.35
C ASP A 119 -6.96 6.97 -5.11
N VAL A 120 -6.02 7.22 -6.01
CA VAL A 120 -5.39 6.16 -6.81
C VAL A 120 -4.78 5.09 -5.91
N ALA A 121 -4.33 5.41 -4.69
CA ALA A 121 -3.71 4.46 -3.78
C ALA A 121 -4.69 3.36 -3.30
N VAL A 122 -6.00 3.57 -3.37
CA VAL A 122 -7.02 2.57 -2.98
C VAL A 122 -7.62 1.80 -4.16
N LEU A 123 -7.06 1.92 -5.36
CA LEU A 123 -7.52 1.13 -6.50
C LEU A 123 -7.05 -0.32 -6.41
N GLU A 124 -7.99 -1.21 -6.65
CA GLU A 124 -7.83 -2.65 -6.69
C GLU A 124 -7.91 -3.14 -8.15
N PRO A 125 -7.44 -4.36 -8.45
CA PRO A 125 -7.57 -4.99 -9.77
C PRO A 125 -8.96 -4.90 -10.40
N LYS A 126 -10.03 -5.02 -9.61
CA LYS A 126 -11.41 -4.94 -10.10
C LYS A 126 -11.78 -3.55 -10.66
N ASP A 127 -11.19 -2.50 -10.12
CA ASP A 127 -11.44 -1.14 -10.58
C ASP A 127 -10.77 -0.89 -11.94
N ILE A 128 -9.57 -1.44 -12.13
CA ILE A 128 -8.87 -1.37 -13.41
C ILE A 128 -9.63 -2.14 -14.48
N ARG A 129 -10.15 -3.33 -14.16
CA ARG A 129 -11.04 -4.09 -15.05
C ARG A 129 -12.27 -3.26 -15.43
N PHE A 130 -12.93 -2.65 -14.46
CA PHE A 130 -14.08 -1.79 -14.72
C PHE A 130 -13.73 -0.65 -15.69
N MET A 131 -12.59 0.02 -15.51
CA MET A 131 -12.15 1.10 -16.40
C MET A 131 -11.97 0.60 -17.84
N ILE A 132 -11.34 -0.57 -18.02
CA ILE A 132 -11.13 -1.16 -19.34
C ILE A 132 -12.47 -1.56 -19.99
N GLU A 133 -13.31 -2.30 -19.26
CA GLU A 133 -14.59 -2.81 -19.74
C GLU A 133 -15.58 -1.70 -20.15
N ASN A 134 -15.45 -0.51 -19.56
CA ASN A 134 -16.33 0.63 -19.82
C ASN A 134 -15.66 1.73 -20.67
N GLY A 135 -14.53 1.45 -21.33
CA GLY A 135 -13.90 2.41 -22.25
C GLY A 135 -13.26 3.63 -21.58
N LEU A 136 -12.97 3.56 -20.28
CA LEU A 136 -12.28 4.61 -19.51
C LEU A 136 -10.75 4.45 -19.55
N THR A 137 -10.20 3.88 -20.63
CA THR A 137 -8.76 3.57 -20.76
C THR A 137 -7.87 4.81 -20.73
N HIS A 138 -8.38 5.96 -21.18
CA HIS A 138 -7.67 7.24 -21.10
C HIS A 138 -7.24 7.62 -19.67
N LEU A 139 -7.97 7.14 -18.66
CA LEU A 139 -7.66 7.37 -17.24
C LEU A 139 -6.47 6.53 -16.74
N LEU A 140 -6.04 5.49 -17.47
CA LEU A 140 -4.89 4.67 -17.09
C LEU A 140 -3.59 5.49 -17.06
N ARG A 141 -3.52 6.63 -17.79
CA ARG A 141 -2.39 7.57 -17.74
C ARG A 141 -2.11 8.10 -16.33
N TYR A 142 -3.13 8.19 -15.48
CA TYR A 142 -2.99 8.62 -14.08
C TYR A 142 -2.44 7.53 -13.15
N LEU A 143 -2.25 6.32 -13.67
CA LEU A 143 -1.81 5.15 -12.91
C LEU A 143 -0.38 4.73 -13.24
N ASP A 144 0.35 5.54 -14.01
CA ASP A 144 1.71 5.24 -14.40
C ASP A 144 2.63 5.06 -13.18
N GLY A 145 3.25 3.90 -13.07
CA GLY A 145 4.08 3.49 -11.92
C GLY A 145 3.32 2.88 -10.74
N LYS A 146 1.99 2.78 -10.81
CA LYS A 146 1.20 2.27 -9.70
C LYS A 146 1.29 0.75 -9.57
N PHE A 147 1.61 0.27 -8.36
CA PHE A 147 1.53 -1.15 -8.03
C PHE A 147 0.09 -1.57 -7.67
N LEU A 148 -0.42 -2.60 -8.34
CA LEU A 148 -1.73 -3.17 -8.01
C LEU A 148 -1.65 -4.04 -6.75
N HIS A 149 -2.72 -4.07 -5.96
CA HIS A 149 -2.83 -4.99 -4.82
C HIS A 149 -3.32 -6.33 -5.35
N ASP A 150 -2.46 -7.33 -5.34
CA ASP A 150 -2.93 -8.70 -5.58
C ASP A 150 -3.39 -9.30 -4.26
N ALA A 151 -4.64 -9.78 -4.21
CA ALA A 151 -5.16 -10.53 -3.07
C ALA A 151 -4.65 -11.98 -3.07
N ALA A 152 -4.15 -12.46 -4.21
CA ALA A 152 -3.57 -13.78 -4.36
C ALA A 152 -2.10 -13.61 -4.71
N GLY A 153 -1.20 -13.89 -3.76
CA GLY A 153 0.23 -13.70 -3.90
C GLY A 153 0.78 -14.05 -5.29
N GLY A 154 1.27 -13.00 -5.96
CA GLY A 154 2.11 -12.96 -7.15
C GLY A 154 2.27 -14.26 -7.94
N THR A 155 1.57 -14.35 -9.06
CA THR A 155 2.11 -15.12 -10.19
C THR A 155 3.31 -14.37 -10.75
N LYS A 156 4.48 -15.00 -10.68
CA LYS A 156 5.71 -14.53 -11.33
C LYS A 156 5.48 -14.58 -12.84
N SER A 157 5.11 -13.44 -13.43
CA SER A 157 5.16 -13.28 -14.89
C SER A 157 6.62 -12.95 -15.26
N GLU A 158 7.25 -13.86 -16.01
CA GLU A 158 8.51 -13.59 -16.71
C GLU A 158 8.16 -12.88 -18.02
N PHE A 159 7.91 -11.57 -17.93
CA PHE A 159 7.72 -10.74 -19.12
C PHE A 159 9.08 -10.31 -19.67
N ASP A 160 9.50 -10.90 -20.77
CA ASP A 160 10.75 -10.57 -21.45
C ASP A 160 10.56 -9.46 -22.51
N LYS A 161 10.17 -8.26 -22.05
CA LYS A 161 10.34 -7.00 -22.80
C LYS A 161 11.18 -6.01 -21.98
N SER A 162 12.30 -6.49 -21.46
CA SER A 162 13.26 -5.71 -20.67
C SER A 162 13.76 -4.44 -21.38
N SER A 163 13.62 -4.35 -22.71
CA SER A 163 13.98 -3.18 -23.52
C SER A 163 12.95 -2.05 -23.53
N THR A 164 11.69 -2.31 -23.14
CA THR A 164 10.59 -1.33 -23.26
C THR A 164 10.07 -0.85 -21.92
N LEU A 165 10.03 -1.74 -20.93
CA LEU A 165 9.55 -1.41 -19.58
C LEU A 165 10.66 -0.77 -18.75
N ARG A 166 10.27 0.16 -17.86
CA ARG A 166 11.20 0.88 -17.00
C ARG A 166 11.10 0.43 -15.55
N ARG A 167 12.17 0.72 -14.80
CA ARG A 167 12.21 0.58 -13.36
C ARG A 167 11.79 1.91 -12.73
N TYR A 168 10.74 1.87 -11.93
CA TYR A 168 10.33 3.02 -11.12
C TYR A 168 11.23 3.10 -9.90
N SER A 169 11.39 4.30 -9.35
CA SER A 169 12.06 4.52 -8.06
C SER A 169 11.02 4.64 -6.94
N LEU A 170 11.38 4.15 -5.76
CA LEU A 170 10.57 4.36 -4.56
C LEU A 170 10.56 5.85 -4.23
N GLN A 171 9.37 6.43 -4.18
CA GLN A 171 9.19 7.83 -3.79
C GLN A 171 9.13 7.96 -2.27
N ASN A 172 9.46 9.14 -1.74
CA ASN A 172 9.34 9.46 -0.31
C ASN A 172 10.16 8.55 0.64
N CYS A 173 11.35 8.11 0.23
CA CYS A 173 12.26 7.33 1.09
C CYS A 173 12.47 7.97 2.47
N GLY A 174 12.65 9.29 2.55
CA GLY A 174 12.76 10.04 3.81
C GLY A 174 11.62 9.80 4.80
N HIS A 175 10.37 9.66 4.32
CA HIS A 175 9.21 9.37 5.17
C HIS A 175 9.28 7.97 5.79
N TYR A 176 9.70 6.96 5.02
CA TYR A 176 9.87 5.61 5.56
C TYR A 176 11.03 5.54 6.54
N ILE A 177 12.14 6.22 6.25
CA ILE A 177 13.29 6.35 7.16
C ILE A 177 12.84 6.95 8.50
N GLU A 178 12.07 8.05 8.47
CA GLU A 178 11.53 8.67 9.69
C GLU A 178 10.63 7.71 10.48
N LYS A 179 9.78 6.93 9.79
CA LYS A 179 8.94 5.92 10.45
C LYS A 179 9.74 4.83 11.14
N ILE A 180 10.78 4.29 10.49
CA ILE A 180 11.68 3.31 11.12
C ILE A 180 12.31 3.92 12.37
N MET A 181 12.84 5.15 12.25
CA MET A 181 13.51 5.81 13.38
C MET A 181 12.57 6.05 14.56
N LYS A 182 11.31 6.43 14.31
CA LYS A 182 10.30 6.55 15.38
C LYS A 182 10.03 5.22 16.11
N VAL A 183 10.03 4.10 15.38
CA VAL A 183 9.85 2.76 15.98
C VAL A 183 11.06 2.36 16.80
N VAL A 184 12.26 2.61 16.25
CA VAL A 184 13.52 2.38 16.95
C VAL A 184 13.57 3.20 18.24
N GLU A 185 13.29 4.51 18.19
CA GLU A 185 13.25 5.39 19.36
C GLU A 185 12.25 4.92 20.41
N ARG A 186 11.04 4.53 20.01
CA ARG A 186 10.03 3.98 20.93
C ARG A 186 10.55 2.73 21.63
N ASN A 187 11.20 1.82 20.90
CA ASN A 187 11.77 0.61 21.46
C ASN A 187 12.95 0.89 22.40
N VAL A 188 13.80 1.87 22.06
CA VAL A 188 14.87 2.36 22.96
C VAL A 188 14.29 2.90 24.25
N MET A 189 13.28 3.77 24.18
CA MET A 189 12.64 4.36 25.37
C MET A 189 11.97 3.29 26.23
N LYS A 190 11.29 2.31 25.61
CA LYS A 190 10.75 1.14 26.31
C LYS A 190 11.85 0.37 27.03
N ALA A 191 12.96 0.08 26.34
CA ALA A 191 14.08 -0.63 26.94
C ALA A 191 14.66 0.12 28.14
N ILE A 192 14.80 1.45 28.07
CA ILE A 192 15.27 2.31 29.17
C ILE A 192 14.30 2.28 30.36
N SER A 193 12.99 2.31 30.10
CA SER A 193 11.98 2.21 31.17
C SER A 193 12.03 0.86 31.91
N GLU A 194 12.42 -0.21 31.22
CA GLU A 194 12.61 -1.54 31.83
C GLU A 194 13.94 -1.66 32.59
N ASP A 195 14.97 -0.89 32.21
CA ASP A 195 16.30 -0.90 32.82
C ASP A 195 17.05 0.40 32.51
N GLU A 196 17.16 1.28 33.52
CA GLU A 196 17.78 2.60 33.38
C GLU A 196 19.24 2.52 32.91
N ASN A 197 19.96 1.41 33.15
CA ASN A 197 21.35 1.25 32.71
C ASN A 197 21.45 1.29 31.18
N LYS A 198 20.38 0.95 30.46
CA LYS A 198 20.33 1.02 28.99
C LYS A 198 20.32 2.44 28.45
N LYS A 199 20.09 3.46 29.27
CA LYS A 199 20.19 4.88 28.86
C LYS A 199 21.56 5.21 28.26
N LYS A 200 22.62 4.56 28.77
CA LYS A 200 24.00 4.68 28.24
C LYS A 200 24.15 4.22 26.79
N LYS A 201 23.22 3.38 26.29
CA LYS A 201 23.23 2.81 24.93
C LYS A 201 22.24 3.49 23.97
N SER A 202 21.47 4.48 24.44
CA SER A 202 20.41 5.16 23.67
C SER A 202 20.89 5.82 22.37
N HIS A 203 22.16 6.21 22.30
CA HIS A 203 22.78 6.84 21.13
C HIS A 203 23.12 5.85 20.00
N LEU A 204 23.25 4.56 20.30
CA LEU A 204 23.78 3.55 19.36
C LEU A 204 22.98 3.46 18.04
N PRO A 205 21.63 3.50 18.02
CA PRO A 205 20.89 3.45 16.76
C PRO A 205 21.15 4.67 15.86
N HIS A 206 21.33 5.85 16.44
CA HIS A 206 21.67 7.06 15.69
C HIS A 206 23.08 6.99 15.10
N ASP A 207 24.02 6.36 15.80
CA ASP A 207 25.36 6.14 15.26
C ASP A 207 25.34 5.16 14.08
N VAL A 208 24.51 4.12 14.14
CA VAL A 208 24.29 3.22 13.00
C VAL A 208 23.71 3.98 11.81
N LEU A 209 22.69 4.81 12.01
CA LEU A 209 22.13 5.67 10.97
C LEU A 209 23.19 6.58 10.33
N LYS A 210 23.98 7.28 11.16
CA LYS A 210 25.08 8.14 10.67
C LYS A 210 26.12 7.36 9.89
N LYS A 211 26.44 6.13 10.31
CA LYS A 211 27.37 5.26 9.59
C LYS A 211 26.81 4.90 8.21
N LEU A 212 25.55 4.45 8.15
CA LEU A 212 24.86 4.12 6.90
C LEU A 212 24.82 5.31 5.94
N GLN A 213 24.49 6.50 6.42
CA GLN A 213 24.47 7.74 5.64
C GLN A 213 25.85 8.18 5.12
N LYS A 214 26.94 7.68 5.69
CA LYS A 214 28.31 7.93 5.18
C LYS A 214 28.80 6.84 4.23
N THR A 215 28.29 5.62 4.37
CA THR A 215 28.78 4.45 3.63
C THR A 215 27.83 3.94 2.56
N PHE A 216 26.70 4.62 2.32
CA PHE A 216 25.66 4.15 1.39
C PHE A 216 26.17 3.85 -0.02
N ALA A 217 27.20 4.58 -0.49
CA ALA A 217 27.79 4.39 -1.82
C ALA A 217 28.72 3.17 -1.92
N VAL A 218 29.16 2.60 -0.79
CA VAL A 218 30.24 1.60 -0.73
C VAL A 218 29.76 0.17 -1.02
N TYR A 219 28.46 -0.11 -0.87
CA TYR A 219 27.87 -1.43 -1.04
C TYR A 219 26.73 -1.41 -2.04
N ASP A 220 26.53 -2.43 -2.86
CA ASP A 220 25.42 -2.54 -3.82
C ASP A 220 24.46 -3.70 -3.51
N VAL A 221 24.80 -4.51 -2.51
CA VAL A 221 23.95 -5.59 -2.01
C VAL A 221 24.02 -5.63 -0.49
N ILE A 222 22.87 -5.79 0.16
CA ILE A 222 22.77 -5.99 1.60
C ILE A 222 22.60 -7.47 1.85
N VAL A 223 23.36 -8.00 2.81
CA VAL A 223 23.24 -9.38 3.27
C VAL A 223 22.60 -9.38 4.65
N ASP A 224 21.45 -10.01 4.75
CA ASP A 224 20.83 -10.35 6.03
C ASP A 224 21.65 -11.45 6.70
N GLY A 225 22.56 -11.04 7.59
CA GLY A 225 23.52 -11.94 8.23
C GLY A 225 22.84 -12.99 9.10
N GLY A 226 21.73 -12.65 9.75
CA GLY A 226 20.95 -13.58 10.55
C GLY A 226 20.31 -14.67 9.67
N SER A 227 19.64 -14.27 8.60
CA SER A 227 18.98 -15.19 7.67
C SER A 227 19.96 -16.17 7.01
N VAL A 228 21.15 -15.69 6.64
CA VAL A 228 22.21 -16.52 6.03
C VAL A 228 22.86 -17.47 7.06
N LEU A 229 23.17 -16.99 8.26
CA LEU A 229 23.74 -17.84 9.32
C LEU A 229 22.79 -18.98 9.70
N HIS A 230 21.48 -18.72 9.71
CA HIS A 230 20.45 -19.70 10.01
C HIS A 230 19.87 -20.38 8.77
N SER A 231 20.57 -20.37 7.64
CA SER A 231 20.06 -20.85 6.33
C SER A 231 19.56 -22.30 6.31
N ARG A 232 20.00 -23.13 7.27
CA ARG A 232 19.69 -24.57 7.36
C ARG A 232 18.66 -24.92 8.44
N ASN A 233 17.92 -23.93 8.94
CA ASN A 233 16.89 -24.10 9.99
C ASN A 233 17.41 -24.84 11.24
N GLY A 234 18.65 -24.50 11.63
CA GLY A 234 19.36 -25.14 12.73
C GLY A 234 20.39 -24.20 13.35
N ALA A 235 21.48 -24.78 13.89
CA ALA A 235 22.56 -24.03 14.48
C ALA A 235 23.19 -23.03 13.48
N PRO A 236 23.63 -21.84 13.94
CA PRO A 236 24.35 -20.89 13.11
C PRO A 236 25.53 -21.54 12.39
N ASN A 237 25.66 -21.27 11.09
CA ASN A 237 26.75 -21.79 10.27
C ASN A 237 27.58 -20.65 9.64
N PRO A 238 28.72 -20.27 10.24
CA PRO A 238 29.58 -19.21 9.69
C PRO A 238 30.07 -19.48 8.27
N ASN A 239 30.21 -20.75 7.87
CA ASN A 239 30.63 -21.11 6.51
C ASN A 239 29.60 -20.69 5.46
N ASP A 240 28.30 -20.71 5.79
CA ASP A 240 27.26 -20.25 4.87
C ASP A 240 27.36 -18.73 4.64
N LEU A 241 27.67 -17.96 5.68
CA LEU A 241 27.95 -16.52 5.56
C LEU A 241 29.19 -16.25 4.70
N ARG A 242 30.26 -17.01 4.91
CA ARG A 242 31.49 -16.92 4.10
C ARG A 242 31.20 -17.17 2.62
N LYS A 243 30.55 -18.30 2.30
CA LYS A 243 30.19 -18.67 0.93
C LYS A 243 29.31 -17.63 0.25
N MET A 244 28.34 -17.06 0.97
CA MET A 244 27.49 -15.99 0.46
C MET A 244 28.32 -14.76 0.06
N ILE A 245 29.21 -14.29 0.95
CA ILE A 245 30.06 -13.13 0.70
C ILE A 245 31.01 -13.38 -0.48
N GLU A 246 31.65 -14.55 -0.52
CA GLU A 246 32.55 -14.94 -1.62
C GLU A 246 31.80 -15.00 -2.95
N LEU A 247 30.61 -15.61 -2.98
CA LEU A 247 29.79 -15.69 -4.18
C LEU A 247 29.41 -14.29 -4.71
N LEU A 248 28.99 -13.38 -3.83
CA LEU A 248 28.65 -12.02 -4.21
C LEU A 248 29.86 -11.25 -4.75
N LYS A 249 31.02 -11.36 -4.08
CA LYS A 249 32.28 -10.75 -4.54
C LYS A 249 32.72 -11.31 -5.90
N MET A 250 32.64 -12.62 -6.11
CA MET A 250 32.95 -13.25 -7.39
C MET A 250 32.04 -12.75 -8.52
N ARG A 251 30.80 -12.36 -8.21
CA ARG A 251 29.86 -11.74 -9.14
C ARG A 251 30.05 -10.22 -9.31
N GLY A 252 31.10 -9.65 -8.71
CA GLY A 252 31.42 -8.23 -8.81
C GLY A 252 30.63 -7.31 -7.88
N HIS A 253 29.92 -7.87 -6.90
CA HIS A 253 29.18 -7.08 -5.91
C HIS A 253 30.03 -6.71 -4.69
N SER A 254 29.63 -5.63 -4.04
CA SER A 254 30.19 -5.11 -2.79
C SER A 254 29.16 -5.31 -1.66
N PRO A 255 29.25 -6.39 -0.88
CA PRO A 255 28.26 -6.65 0.16
C PRO A 255 28.41 -5.78 1.42
N LEU A 256 27.28 -5.34 1.96
CA LEU A 256 27.13 -4.89 3.34
C LEU A 256 26.46 -5.98 4.16
N VAL A 257 27.13 -6.52 5.17
CA VAL A 257 26.50 -7.46 6.11
C VAL A 257 25.83 -6.68 7.24
N VAL A 258 24.53 -6.86 7.43
CA VAL A 258 23.82 -6.40 8.63
C VAL A 258 23.55 -7.61 9.51
N ILE A 259 23.97 -7.55 10.77
CA ILE A 259 23.92 -8.71 11.67
C ILE A 259 23.68 -8.27 13.11
N HIS A 260 22.85 -9.01 13.84
CA HIS A 260 22.66 -8.72 15.26
C HIS A 260 23.91 -9.00 16.10
N THR A 261 24.19 -8.12 17.08
CA THR A 261 25.39 -8.21 17.94
C THR A 261 25.49 -9.54 18.70
N SER A 262 24.40 -10.29 18.90
CA SER A 262 24.47 -11.63 19.51
C SER A 262 25.39 -12.57 18.74
N HIS A 263 25.42 -12.49 17.41
CA HIS A 263 26.21 -13.39 16.56
C HIS A 263 27.70 -13.03 16.49
N THR A 264 28.07 -11.82 16.91
CA THR A 264 29.47 -11.33 16.94
C THR A 264 30.03 -11.28 18.36
N ASN A 265 29.19 -11.43 19.38
CA ASN A 265 29.62 -11.39 20.77
C ASN A 265 30.13 -12.75 21.25
N VAL A 266 31.44 -12.89 21.35
CA VAL A 266 32.15 -14.10 21.82
C VAL A 266 31.74 -14.53 23.22
N LYS A 267 31.34 -13.60 24.10
CA LYS A 267 30.85 -13.96 25.45
C LYS A 267 29.49 -14.65 25.41
N LEU A 268 28.63 -14.27 24.47
CA LEU A 268 27.30 -14.86 24.32
C LEU A 268 27.36 -16.16 23.50
N ASN A 269 28.22 -16.21 22.49
CA ASN A 269 28.30 -17.32 21.54
C ASN A 269 29.77 -17.72 21.26
N PRO A 270 30.46 -18.35 22.23
CA PRO A 270 31.89 -18.61 22.13
C PRO A 270 32.29 -19.60 21.02
N THR A 271 31.36 -20.45 20.58
CA THR A 271 31.64 -21.52 19.62
C THR A 271 31.74 -21.04 18.17
N TYR A 272 30.92 -20.07 17.75
CA TYR A 272 30.85 -19.64 16.35
C TYR A 272 31.11 -18.14 16.14
N ALA A 273 30.90 -17.28 17.16
CA ALA A 273 31.15 -15.85 17.01
C ALA A 273 32.60 -15.49 16.65
N PRO A 274 33.65 -16.21 17.12
CA PRO A 274 35.01 -15.95 16.66
C PRO A 274 35.17 -16.13 15.15
N GLU A 275 34.54 -17.17 14.58
CA GLU A 275 34.59 -17.43 13.15
C GLU A 275 33.81 -16.36 12.36
N VAL A 276 32.62 -15.97 12.84
CA VAL A 276 31.86 -14.85 12.27
C VAL A 276 32.70 -13.58 12.26
N ASN A 277 33.31 -13.22 13.39
CA ASN A 277 34.16 -12.02 13.48
C ASN A 277 35.34 -12.08 12.51
N ASN A 278 35.97 -13.24 12.35
CA ASN A 278 37.05 -13.44 11.38
C ASN A 278 36.58 -13.21 9.94
N ILE A 279 35.40 -13.72 9.57
CA ILE A 279 34.79 -13.48 8.25
C ILE A 279 34.52 -11.98 8.03
N LEU A 280 34.07 -11.27 9.07
CA LEU A 280 33.68 -9.86 8.97
C LEU A 280 34.86 -8.88 8.86
N GLN A 281 36.09 -9.27 9.19
CA GLN A 281 37.27 -8.37 9.15
C GLN A 281 37.57 -7.80 7.76
N GLY A 282 37.18 -8.51 6.69
CA GLY A 282 37.45 -8.14 5.29
C GLY A 282 36.24 -7.65 4.49
N ILE A 283 35.18 -7.22 5.18
CA ILE A 283 33.94 -6.76 4.52
C ILE A 283 33.28 -5.60 5.26
N ALA A 284 32.51 -4.79 4.54
CA ALA A 284 31.65 -3.80 5.17
C ALA A 284 30.55 -4.49 5.99
N PHE A 285 30.43 -4.12 7.26
CA PHE A 285 29.37 -4.65 8.12
C PHE A 285 28.86 -3.64 9.15
N ILE A 286 27.65 -3.90 9.63
CA ILE A 286 27.00 -3.21 10.73
C ILE A 286 26.48 -4.24 11.71
N THR A 287 26.77 -4.02 12.99
CA THR A 287 26.17 -4.76 14.08
C THR A 287 25.01 -3.98 14.66
N THR A 288 23.82 -4.58 14.74
CA THR A 288 22.67 -3.90 15.33
C THR A 288 22.77 -3.90 16.87
N PRO A 289 22.39 -2.80 17.56
CA PRO A 289 22.72 -2.61 18.97
C PRO A 289 22.13 -3.67 19.92
N SER A 290 22.99 -4.37 20.68
CA SER A 290 22.55 -5.33 21.70
C SER A 290 21.99 -4.68 22.97
N GLY A 291 21.04 -5.39 23.60
CA GLY A 291 20.48 -5.02 24.91
C GLY A 291 19.34 -4.00 24.85
N LEU A 292 19.01 -3.49 23.67
CA LEU A 292 17.86 -2.59 23.43
C LEU A 292 16.65 -3.32 22.82
N LYS A 293 16.73 -4.65 22.66
CA LYS A 293 15.69 -5.49 22.03
C LYS A 293 15.23 -4.94 20.67
N LEU A 294 16.18 -4.45 19.87
CA LEU A 294 15.91 -3.91 18.54
C LEU A 294 15.98 -5.04 17.51
N ASN A 295 15.04 -5.03 16.56
CA ASN A 295 15.05 -5.95 15.44
C ASN A 295 16.06 -5.46 14.38
N ASP A 296 16.92 -6.35 13.90
CA ASP A 296 17.87 -6.10 12.82
C ASP A 296 17.22 -5.86 11.45
N ASP A 297 16.03 -6.39 11.21
CA ASP A 297 15.21 -6.13 10.02
C ASP A 297 15.05 -4.62 9.77
N LEU A 298 14.81 -3.85 10.83
CA LEU A 298 14.67 -2.39 10.75
C LEU A 298 15.94 -1.72 10.22
N PHE A 299 17.12 -2.25 10.56
CA PHE A 299 18.40 -1.71 10.11
C PHE A 299 18.76 -2.17 8.69
N ILE A 300 18.32 -3.36 8.28
CA ILE A 300 18.40 -3.83 6.90
C ILE A 300 17.56 -2.92 6.00
N LEU A 301 16.29 -2.71 6.37
CA LEU A 301 15.38 -1.81 5.64
C LEU A 301 15.90 -0.37 5.63
N LEU A 302 16.48 0.11 6.74
CA LEU A 302 17.09 1.43 6.81
C LEU A 302 18.26 1.59 5.84
N ALA A 303 19.17 0.60 5.77
CA ALA A 303 20.29 0.62 4.83
C ALA A 303 19.80 0.66 3.37
N TYR A 304 18.81 -0.17 3.06
CA TYR A 304 18.19 -0.22 1.74
C TYR A 304 17.53 1.10 1.35
N LEU A 305 16.75 1.69 2.26
CA LEU A 305 16.05 2.96 2.01
C LEU A 305 17.01 4.13 1.81
N ILE A 306 18.08 4.23 2.62
CA ILE A 306 19.10 5.28 2.46
C ILE A 306 19.74 5.18 1.07
N ARG A 307 20.08 3.96 0.62
CA ARG A 307 20.68 3.78 -0.69
C ARG A 307 19.69 4.10 -1.83
N THR A 308 18.44 3.69 -1.67
CA THR A 308 17.37 3.98 -2.64
C THR A 308 17.05 5.47 -2.75
N ASP A 309 17.11 6.22 -1.63
CA ASP A 309 16.94 7.69 -1.58
C ASP A 309 17.98 8.40 -2.45
N HIS A 310 19.18 7.82 -2.59
CA HIS A 310 20.25 8.30 -3.47
C HIS A 310 20.16 7.76 -4.91
N ALA A 311 19.04 7.16 -5.31
CA ALA A 311 18.81 6.57 -6.62
C ALA A 311 19.85 5.50 -7.04
N LEU A 312 20.46 4.83 -6.06
CA LEU A 312 21.41 3.74 -6.29
C LEU A 312 20.70 2.39 -6.18
N ALA A 313 20.91 1.53 -7.17
CA ALA A 313 20.39 0.16 -7.13
C ALA A 313 20.96 -0.61 -5.93
N CYS A 314 20.10 -1.38 -5.26
CA CYS A 314 20.47 -2.22 -4.14
C CYS A 314 19.58 -3.46 -4.09
N GLY A 315 20.18 -4.64 -3.97
CA GLY A 315 19.46 -5.86 -3.61
C GLY A 315 19.58 -6.17 -2.12
N ILE A 316 18.66 -6.96 -1.56
CA ILE A 316 18.77 -7.54 -0.22
C ILE A 316 18.74 -9.05 -0.35
N VAL A 317 19.81 -9.71 0.06
CA VAL A 317 19.90 -11.17 0.13
C VAL A 317 19.35 -11.63 1.47
N THR A 318 18.17 -12.25 1.44
CA THR A 318 17.46 -12.75 2.63
C THR A 318 16.47 -13.85 2.23
N ARG A 319 16.03 -14.67 3.18
CA ARG A 319 14.83 -15.51 3.05
C ARG A 319 13.56 -14.87 3.62
N ASP A 320 13.69 -13.72 4.27
CA ASP A 320 12.55 -12.97 4.81
C ASP A 320 11.85 -12.15 3.72
N THR A 321 10.55 -11.94 3.89
CA THR A 321 9.74 -11.03 3.07
C THR A 321 9.51 -9.68 3.75
N TYR A 322 9.86 -9.55 5.04
CA TYR A 322 9.62 -8.39 5.90
C TYR A 322 8.14 -7.96 5.97
N THR A 323 7.21 -8.87 5.65
CA THR A 323 5.78 -8.57 5.56
C THR A 323 5.20 -8.12 6.90
N ASP A 324 5.68 -8.68 7.99
CA ASP A 324 5.32 -8.31 9.37
C ASP A 324 5.74 -6.88 9.74
N HIS A 325 6.82 -6.37 9.12
CA HIS A 325 7.26 -4.98 9.29
C HIS A 325 6.50 -4.00 8.42
N MET A 326 5.84 -4.44 7.35
CA MET A 326 5.10 -3.57 6.43
C MET A 326 3.96 -2.81 7.14
N ASP A 327 3.35 -3.43 8.16
CA ASP A 327 2.32 -2.80 8.98
C ASP A 327 2.80 -1.53 9.69
N THR A 328 4.09 -1.48 10.05
CA THR A 328 4.72 -0.30 10.67
C THR A 328 4.70 0.91 9.73
N PHE A 329 4.68 0.66 8.43
CA PHE A 329 4.69 1.70 7.41
C PHE A 329 3.28 2.15 7.01
N LYS A 330 2.22 1.45 7.41
CA LYS A 330 0.82 1.83 7.14
C LYS A 330 0.55 3.26 7.56
N ASN A 331 -0.02 4.04 6.66
CA ASN A 331 -0.40 5.42 6.91
C ASN A 331 -1.93 5.52 6.83
N PRO A 332 -2.61 5.87 7.93
CA PRO A 332 -4.08 5.97 7.96
C PRO A 332 -4.67 7.03 7.02
N GLN A 333 -3.86 7.99 6.56
CA GLN A 333 -4.34 9.15 5.80
C GLN A 333 -3.98 9.13 4.31
N LYS A 334 -3.04 8.30 3.87
CA LYS A 334 -2.68 8.06 2.46
C LYS A 334 -1.98 6.70 2.36
N ASN A 335 -2.42 5.81 1.47
CA ASN A 335 -1.91 4.43 1.30
C ASN A 335 -0.49 4.32 0.71
N VAL A 336 0.43 5.20 1.11
CA VAL A 336 1.85 5.21 0.70
C VAL A 336 2.60 3.95 1.19
N SER A 337 2.06 3.14 2.12
CA SER A 337 2.78 2.00 2.70
C SER A 337 2.84 0.74 1.84
N ASP A 338 1.77 0.46 1.10
CA ASP A 338 1.64 -0.80 0.37
C ASP A 338 2.51 -0.82 -0.88
N ASP A 339 2.91 0.36 -1.37
CA ASP A 339 3.88 0.51 -2.45
C ASP A 339 5.29 0.16 -1.98
N PHE A 340 5.66 0.41 -0.72
CA PHE A 340 7.00 0.06 -0.22
C PHE A 340 7.25 -1.43 -0.24
N GLY A 341 6.34 -2.24 0.32
CA GLY A 341 6.50 -3.70 0.35
C GLY A 341 6.57 -4.31 -1.05
N LYS A 342 5.74 -3.83 -1.98
CA LYS A 342 5.75 -4.29 -3.38
C LYS A 342 6.98 -3.84 -4.14
N TYR A 343 7.47 -2.63 -3.87
CA TYR A 343 8.73 -2.14 -4.40
C TYR A 343 9.90 -2.99 -3.90
N LEU A 344 10.00 -3.15 -2.58
CA LEU A 344 11.00 -3.95 -1.89
C LEU A 344 11.06 -5.38 -2.42
N ALA A 345 9.91 -6.01 -2.67
CA ALA A 345 9.82 -7.37 -3.20
C ALA A 345 10.54 -7.55 -4.55
N ASN A 346 10.73 -6.50 -5.36
CA ASN A 346 11.51 -6.59 -6.60
C ASN A 346 13.03 -6.66 -6.37
N ASP A 347 13.48 -6.30 -5.16
CA ASP A 347 14.89 -6.21 -4.78
C ASP A 347 15.30 -7.25 -3.73
N LEU A 348 14.36 -8.07 -3.26
CA LEU A 348 14.64 -9.24 -2.45
C LEU A 348 15.23 -10.36 -3.30
N ILE A 349 16.41 -10.83 -2.90
CA ILE A 349 17.15 -11.92 -3.52
C ILE A 349 17.06 -13.12 -2.57
N SER A 350 16.06 -13.96 -2.81
CA SER A 350 15.88 -15.20 -2.05
C SER A 350 16.91 -16.24 -2.45
N PHE A 351 17.46 -16.95 -1.48
CA PHE A 351 18.43 -18.03 -1.69
C PHE A 351 17.94 -19.33 -1.04
N THR A 352 18.44 -20.45 -1.55
CA THR A 352 18.11 -21.79 -1.07
C THR A 352 19.37 -22.62 -0.83
N ASN A 353 19.23 -23.68 -0.05
CA ASN A 353 20.26 -24.72 0.06
C ASN A 353 19.71 -25.98 -0.61
N ASP A 354 20.51 -26.62 -1.46
CA ASP A 354 20.14 -27.93 -2.01
C ASP A 354 20.39 -29.07 -1.01
N ALA A 355 20.03 -30.29 -1.42
CA ALA A 355 20.20 -31.50 -0.63
C ALA A 355 21.66 -31.83 -0.26
N PHE A 356 22.63 -31.26 -0.98
CA PHE A 356 24.06 -31.43 -0.74
C PHE A 356 24.65 -30.29 0.11
N GLY A 357 23.82 -29.33 0.54
CA GLY A 357 24.24 -28.19 1.33
C GLY A 357 25.00 -27.14 0.51
N CYS A 358 24.82 -27.14 -0.81
CA CYS A 358 25.27 -26.08 -1.69
C CYS A 358 24.22 -24.96 -1.74
N MET A 359 24.72 -23.74 -1.60
CA MET A 359 23.89 -22.54 -1.55
C MET A 359 23.63 -22.04 -2.97
N HIS A 360 22.35 -21.95 -3.33
CA HIS A 360 21.88 -21.43 -4.60
C HIS A 360 21.34 -20.02 -4.40
N VAL A 361 22.05 -19.05 -4.96
CA VAL A 361 21.64 -17.64 -5.01
C VAL A 361 21.35 -17.30 -6.47
N PRO A 362 20.13 -16.88 -6.82
CA PRO A 362 19.80 -16.49 -8.19
C PRO A 362 20.67 -15.30 -8.64
N PRO A 363 20.68 -14.94 -9.93
CA PRO A 363 21.34 -13.73 -10.39
C PRO A 363 20.93 -12.53 -9.52
N THR A 364 21.94 -11.83 -9.02
CA THR A 364 21.82 -10.71 -8.08
C THR A 364 21.57 -9.37 -8.79
N GLN A 365 21.44 -9.41 -10.12
CA GLN A 365 21.01 -8.26 -10.90
C GLN A 365 19.57 -7.91 -10.52
N THR A 366 19.39 -6.66 -10.11
CA THR A 366 18.06 -6.11 -9.88
C THR A 366 17.25 -6.19 -11.17
N LYS A 367 15.94 -6.48 -11.06
CA LYS A 367 15.08 -6.52 -12.24
C LYS A 367 15.14 -5.18 -12.97
N PRO A 368 15.28 -5.17 -14.31
CA PRO A 368 15.40 -3.93 -15.09
C PRO A 368 14.07 -3.16 -15.17
N PHE A 369 12.97 -3.74 -14.70
CA PHE A 369 11.65 -3.12 -14.67
C PHE A 369 10.90 -3.40 -13.36
N SER A 370 9.92 -2.55 -13.05
CA SER A 370 9.02 -2.71 -11.91
C SER A 370 7.73 -3.42 -12.33
N ASN A 371 7.23 -4.34 -11.50
CA ASN A 371 5.96 -5.02 -11.75
C ASN A 371 4.75 -4.15 -11.33
N CYS A 372 4.56 -3.04 -12.02
CA CYS A 372 3.50 -2.05 -11.82
C CYS A 372 2.82 -1.68 -13.15
N ILE A 373 1.74 -0.91 -13.11
CA ILE A 373 1.16 -0.32 -14.33
C ILE A 373 2.21 0.58 -14.97
N GLN A 374 2.48 0.43 -16.25
CA GLN A 374 3.43 1.28 -16.99
C GLN A 374 2.81 1.81 -18.27
N ILE A 375 2.97 3.11 -18.50
CA ILE A 375 2.52 3.78 -19.72
C ILE A 375 3.70 3.90 -20.68
N VAL A 376 3.64 3.17 -21.79
CA VAL A 376 4.58 3.29 -22.91
C VAL A 376 3.74 3.48 -24.16
N GLU A 377 3.54 4.75 -24.51
CA GLU A 377 2.62 5.16 -25.58
C GLU A 377 2.86 4.38 -26.88
N PRO A 378 1.79 3.94 -27.58
CA PRO A 378 0.37 4.22 -27.30
C PRO A 378 -0.29 3.23 -26.31
N TYR A 379 0.49 2.49 -25.52
CA TYR A 379 -0.01 1.37 -24.72
C TYR A 379 0.14 1.58 -23.21
N ALA A 380 -0.79 1.00 -22.46
CA ALA A 380 -0.64 0.70 -21.05
C ALA A 380 -0.32 -0.79 -20.86
N TYR A 381 0.68 -1.07 -20.04
CA TYR A 381 1.07 -2.42 -19.62
C TYR A 381 0.63 -2.63 -18.17
N ILE A 382 -0.25 -3.60 -17.94
CA ILE A 382 -0.85 -3.85 -16.62
C ILE A 382 -0.43 -5.25 -16.13
N PRO A 383 0.23 -5.36 -14.96
CA PRO A 383 0.52 -6.65 -14.32
C PRO A 383 -0.78 -7.42 -14.05
N LEU A 384 -0.86 -8.63 -14.60
CA LEU A 384 -2.01 -9.53 -14.70
C LEU A 384 -3.24 -9.19 -13.85
N LEU A 385 -4.28 -8.72 -14.52
CA LEU A 385 -5.67 -8.94 -14.13
C LEU A 385 -6.04 -10.34 -14.64
N PRO A 386 -6.57 -11.28 -13.84
CA PRO A 386 -7.00 -12.55 -14.40
C PRO A 386 -8.04 -12.31 -15.49
N THR A 387 -7.69 -12.62 -16.73
CA THR A 387 -8.60 -12.64 -17.87
C THR A 387 -9.49 -13.86 -17.71
N THR A 388 -10.79 -13.65 -17.52
CA THR A 388 -11.78 -14.70 -17.73
C THR A 388 -11.81 -15.02 -19.22
N SER A 389 -11.05 -16.02 -19.65
CA SER A 389 -11.33 -16.70 -20.91
C SER A 389 -11.15 -18.21 -20.74
N SER A 390 -12.29 -18.89 -20.71
CA SER A 390 -12.41 -20.30 -21.01
C SER A 390 -12.09 -20.50 -22.48
N SER A 391 -10.89 -20.95 -22.81
CA SER A 391 -10.65 -21.95 -23.85
C SER A 391 -9.17 -22.28 -23.93
N SER A 392 -8.91 -23.57 -24.04
CA SER A 392 -7.63 -24.23 -24.18
C SER A 392 -6.76 -23.63 -25.29
N SER A 393 -5.75 -22.86 -24.89
CA SER A 393 -4.40 -22.92 -25.46
C SER A 393 -3.43 -22.26 -24.49
N ILE A 394 -2.34 -22.96 -24.20
CA ILE A 394 -1.25 -22.47 -23.36
C ILE A 394 -0.62 -21.29 -24.12
N SER A 395 -0.93 -20.06 -23.70
CA SER A 395 -0.16 -18.87 -24.05
C SER A 395 0.39 -18.28 -22.77
N SER A 396 1.65 -17.87 -22.82
CA SER A 396 2.43 -17.28 -21.74
C SER A 396 1.66 -16.14 -21.07
N PHE A 397 1.59 -16.16 -19.74
CA PHE A 397 0.92 -15.13 -18.95
C PHE A 397 1.75 -13.85 -18.94
N GLU A 398 1.37 -12.94 -19.83
CA GLU A 398 2.04 -11.69 -20.16
C GLU A 398 1.21 -10.50 -19.66
N PHE A 399 1.84 -9.34 -19.45
CA PHE A 399 1.14 -8.09 -19.15
C PHE A 399 -0.06 -7.88 -20.09
N SER A 400 -1.19 -7.40 -19.58
CA SER A 400 -2.27 -6.96 -20.48
C SER A 400 -1.83 -5.66 -21.15
N GLN A 401 -1.60 -5.73 -22.46
CA GLN A 401 -1.31 -4.56 -23.30
C GLN A 401 -2.64 -3.94 -23.75
N ILE A 402 -2.92 -2.71 -23.29
CA ILE A 402 -4.16 -1.98 -23.58
C ILE A 402 -3.81 -0.74 -24.41
N LEU A 403 -4.55 -0.50 -25.50
CA LEU A 403 -4.44 0.73 -26.30
C LEU A 403 -5.09 1.90 -25.55
N LEU A 404 -4.39 3.04 -25.46
CA LEU A 404 -4.79 4.22 -24.67
C LEU A 404 -5.64 5.25 -25.42
#